data_AF-A0A1V5ZBM1-F1
#
_entry.id   AF-A0A1V5ZBM1-F1
#
_cell.length_a   1.000
_cell.length_b   1.000
_cell.length_c   1.000
_cell.angle_alpha   90.00
_cell.angle_beta   90.00
_cell.angle_gamma   90.00
#
_symmetry.space_group_name_H-M   'P 1'
#
loop_
_entity.id
_entity.type
_entity.pdbx_description
1 polymer ?
#
loop_
_entity_poly.entity_id
_entity_poly.type
_entity_poly.pdbx_seq_one_letter_code
_entity_poly.pdbx_strand_id
1 'polypeptide(L)'
;MYLIILRWPGSTVPFAWCANKVLKAKLLITGEEARIEQKGDRVWLHGFPEYPPDNLPSVIELTLDGEPKAAVPSFGLGDTRET
;
A
#
# COMPACT_ATOMS: atom_id res chain seq x y z
N MET A 1 1.53 -9.53 -1.53
CA MET A 1 1.86 -8.77 -0.30
C MET A 1 0.56 -8.50 0.45
N TYR A 2 0.58 -8.45 1.79
CA TYR A 2 -0.61 -8.14 2.58
C TYR A 2 -0.38 -6.88 3.43
N LEU A 3 -1.33 -5.95 3.39
CA LEU A 3 -1.33 -4.74 4.19
C LEU A 3 -2.38 -4.88 5.29
N ILE A 4 -1.94 -4.83 6.55
CA ILE A 4 -2.82 -4.89 7.72
C ILE A 4 -3.14 -3.46 8.16
N ILE A 5 -4.43 -3.11 8.17
CA ILE A 5 -4.94 -1.80 8.54
C ILE A 5 -5.35 -1.82 10.00
N LEU A 6 -4.45 -1.31 10.86
CA LEU A 6 -4.70 -1.20 12.29
C LEU A 6 -5.64 -0.06 12.66
N ARG A 7 -5.66 1.01 11.85
CA ARG A 7 -6.56 2.15 12.00
C ARG A 7 -7.14 2.50 10.64
N TRP A 8 -8.45 2.37 10.51
CA TRP A 8 -9.14 2.63 9.25
C TRP A 8 -9.01 4.11 8.87
N PRO A 9 -8.43 4.44 7.70
CA PRO A 9 -8.19 5.83 7.31
C PRO A 9 -9.38 6.47 6.58
N GLY A 10 -10.45 5.71 6.32
CA GLY A 10 -11.57 6.11 5.47
C GLY A 10 -11.53 5.43 4.10
N SER A 11 -12.27 5.98 3.15
CA SER A 11 -12.43 5.42 1.79
C SER A 11 -11.18 5.42 0.91
N THR A 12 -10.10 6.08 1.35
CA THR A 12 -8.79 6.05 0.69
C THR A 12 -7.70 5.62 1.68
N VAL A 13 -6.98 4.54 1.35
CA VAL A 13 -5.89 4.01 2.16
C VAL A 13 -4.54 4.43 1.55
N PRO A 14 -3.81 5.38 2.16
CA PRO A 14 -2.46 5.71 1.74
C PRO A 14 -1.43 4.79 2.41
N PHE A 15 -0.38 4.42 1.66
CA PHE A 15 0.84 3.83 2.23
C PHE A 15 2.08 4.21 1.41
N ALA A 16 3.26 4.00 1.98
CA ALA A 16 4.54 4.38 1.39
C ALA A 16 5.53 3.21 1.38
N TRP A 17 6.73 3.47 0.88
CA TRP A 17 7.84 2.52 0.77
C TRP A 17 7.56 1.30 -0.12
N CYS A 18 6.65 1.43 -1.08
CA CYS A 18 6.38 0.37 -2.07
C CYS A 18 7.21 0.61 -3.33
N ALA A 19 8.35 -0.10 -3.47
CA ALA A 19 9.18 0.06 -4.66
C ALA A 19 8.57 -0.61 -5.91
N ASN A 20 7.71 -1.60 -5.72
CA ASN A 20 7.02 -2.29 -6.82
C ASN A 20 5.83 -1.48 -7.33
N LYS A 21 5.51 -1.68 -8.61
CA LYS A 21 4.23 -1.28 -9.15
C LYS A 21 3.13 -2.17 -8.56
N VAL A 22 2.09 -1.56 -8.00
CA VAL A 22 0.90 -2.29 -7.53
C VAL A 22 -0.03 -2.54 -8.72
N LEU A 23 -0.34 -3.80 -8.98
CA LEU A 23 -1.19 -4.23 -10.09
C LEU A 23 -2.66 -4.37 -9.68
N LYS A 24 -2.88 -4.85 -8.44
CA LYS A 24 -4.21 -5.09 -7.90
C LYS A 24 -4.20 -4.89 -6.39
N ALA A 25 -5.31 -4.38 -5.86
CA ALA A 25 -5.55 -4.26 -4.43
C ALA A 25 -6.97 -4.70 -4.11
N LYS A 26 -7.11 -5.62 -3.16
CA LYS A 26 -8.40 -6.22 -2.79
C LYS A 26 -8.58 -6.22 -1.28
N LEU A 27 -9.67 -5.66 -0.79
CA LEU A 27 -10.07 -5.77 0.61
C LEU A 27 -10.58 -7.19 0.85
N LEU A 28 -9.90 -7.97 1.70
CA LEU A 28 -10.16 -9.42 1.79
C LEU A 28 -11.56 -9.75 2.31
N ILE A 29 -12.08 -8.96 3.26
CA ILE A 29 -13.37 -9.23 3.91
C ILE A 29 -14.57 -8.97 3.00
N THR A 30 -14.56 -7.90 2.19
CA THR A 30 -15.65 -7.57 1.26
C THR A 30 -15.41 -8.10 -0.15
N GLY A 31 -14.15 -8.34 -0.51
CA GLY A 31 -13.73 -8.68 -1.85
C GLY A 31 -13.64 -7.49 -2.82
N GLU A 32 -13.92 -6.27 -2.34
CA GLU A 32 -13.88 -5.06 -3.15
C GLU A 32 -12.46 -4.74 -3.64
N GLU A 33 -12.38 -4.28 -4.89
CA GLU A 33 -11.12 -3.91 -5.52
C GLU A 33 -10.94 -2.39 -5.49
N ALA A 34 -9.74 -1.95 -5.14
CA ALA A 34 -9.43 -0.53 -5.11
C ALA A 34 -9.00 -0.01 -6.49
N ARG A 35 -9.34 1.24 -6.79
CA ARG A 35 -8.62 2.00 -7.81
C ARG A 35 -7.26 2.41 -7.25
N ILE A 36 -6.19 2.08 -7.96
CA ILE A 36 -4.82 2.36 -7.53
C ILE A 36 -4.34 3.67 -8.13
N GLU A 37 -3.81 4.55 -7.29
CA GLU A 37 -2.97 5.68 -7.68
C GLU A 37 -1.59 5.50 -7.05
N GLN A 38 -0.51 5.57 -7.84
CA GLN A 38 0.86 5.40 -7.35
C GLN A 38 1.76 6.51 -7.91
N LYS A 39 2.54 7.15 -7.04
CA LYS A 39 3.53 8.19 -7.37
C LYS A 39 4.85 7.85 -6.68
N GLY A 40 5.80 7.30 -7.43
CA GLY A 40 7.03 6.77 -6.86
C GLY A 40 6.74 5.62 -5.89
N ASP A 41 7.23 5.74 -4.66
CA ASP A 41 7.07 4.75 -3.59
C ASP A 41 5.77 4.91 -2.79
N ARG A 42 4.95 5.92 -3.11
CA ARG A 42 3.68 6.22 -2.44
C ARG A 42 2.50 5.71 -3.24
N VAL A 43 1.58 5.06 -2.54
CA VAL A 43 0.39 4.42 -3.11
C VAL A 43 -0.85 4.90 -2.36
N TRP A 44 -1.92 5.16 -3.10
CA TRP A 44 -3.26 5.44 -2.61
C TRP A 44 -4.22 4.42 -3.21
N LEU A 45 -4.95 3.72 -2.34
CA LEU A 45 -5.97 2.75 -2.70
C LEU A 45 -7.34 3.39 -2.46
N HIS A 46 -8.07 3.67 -3.53
CA HIS A 46 -9.36 4.38 -3.48
C HIS A 46 -10.55 3.44 -3.65
N GLY A 47 -11.69 3.86 -3.13
CA GLY A 47 -12.98 3.19 -3.36
C GLY A 47 -13.31 2.13 -2.33
N PHE A 48 -12.61 2.14 -1.20
CA PHE A 48 -12.99 1.33 -0.04
C PHE A 48 -14.11 1.99 0.77
N PRO A 49 -14.75 1.25 1.70
CA PRO A 49 -15.77 1.81 2.57
C PRO A 49 -15.25 2.98 3.42
N GLU A 50 -16.12 3.95 3.69
CA GLU A 50 -15.79 5.10 4.53
C GLU A 50 -15.54 4.71 5.99
N TYR A 51 -16.22 3.67 6.46
CA TYR A 51 -16.08 3.11 7.81
C TYR A 51 -15.48 1.71 7.74
N PRO A 52 -14.80 1.24 8.80
CA PRO A 52 -14.24 -0.12 8.80
C PRO A 52 -15.37 -1.15 8.60
N PRO A 53 -15.16 -2.16 7.75
CA PRO A 53 -16.18 -3.19 7.47
C PRO A 53 -16.43 -4.13 8.66
N ASP A 54 -15.51 -4.19 9.64
CA ASP A 54 -15.59 -5.04 10.82
C ASP A 54 -14.79 -4.43 11.99
N ASN A 55 -14.95 -4.97 13.19
CA ASN A 55 -14.24 -4.58 14.42
C ASN A 55 -12.81 -5.13 14.49
N LEU A 56 -12.44 -6.07 13.60
CA LEU A 56 -11.09 -6.61 13.49
C LEU A 56 -10.22 -5.79 12.52
N PRO A 57 -8.89 -5.79 12.67
CA PRO A 57 -7.99 -5.17 11.71
C PRO A 57 -8.23 -5.71 10.29
N SER A 58 -8.52 -4.80 9.37
CA SER A 58 -8.78 -5.16 7.98
C SER A 58 -7.49 -5.52 7.26
N VAL A 59 -7.56 -6.46 6.32
CA VAL A 59 -6.41 -6.90 5.52
C VAL A 59 -6.69 -6.65 4.04
N ILE A 60 -5.73 -6.01 3.38
CA ILE A 60 -5.75 -5.76 1.94
C ILE A 60 -4.69 -6.63 1.28
N GLU A 61 -5.13 -7.46 0.34
CA GLU A 61 -4.24 -8.22 -0.53
C GLU A 61 -3.77 -7.33 -1.68
N LEU A 62 -2.45 -7.33 -1.92
CA LEU A 62 -1.79 -6.59 -2.98
C LEU A 62 -1.07 -7.55 -3.92
N THR A 63 -1.41 -7.47 -5.20
CA THR A 63 -0.64 -8.08 -6.29
C THR A 63 0.37 -7.06 -6.79
N LEU A 64 1.64 -7.44 -6.77
CA LEU A 64 2.75 -6.58 -7.18
C LEU A 64 3.35 -7.07 -8.49
N ASP A 65 3.96 -6.16 -9.24
CA ASP A 65 4.82 -6.50 -10.36
C ASP A 65 6.17 -7.02 -9.83
N GLY A 66 6.32 -8.34 -9.84
CA GLY A 66 7.49 -9.06 -9.32
C GLY A 66 7.52 -9.22 -7.80
N GLU A 67 8.68 -9.68 -7.30
CA GLU A 67 8.91 -9.93 -5.87
C GLU A 67 8.83 -8.64 -5.03
N PRO A 68 8.23 -8.66 -3.82
CA PRO A 68 8.10 -7.48 -2.97
C PRO A 68 9.45 -6.86 -2.58
N LYS A 69 9.57 -5.54 -2.77
CA LYS A 69 10.76 -4.74 -2.44
C LYS A 69 10.32 -3.47 -1.71
N ALA A 70 11.00 -3.18 -0.60
CA ALA A 70 10.86 -1.91 0.09
C ALA A 70 11.60 -0.81 -0.68
N ALA A 71 11.02 0.38 -0.78
CA ALA A 71 11.76 1.54 -1.28
C ALA A 71 12.74 2.02 -0.22
N VAL A 72 13.94 2.38 -0.65
CA VAL A 72 14.92 3.05 0.20
C VAL A 72 14.47 4.50 0.36
N PRO A 73 14.24 5.01 1.58
CA PRO A 73 13.89 6.40 1.76
C PRO A 73 15.05 7.29 1.29
N SER A 74 14.74 8.33 0.50
CA SER A 74 15.73 9.28 0.00
C SER A 74 16.46 10.07 1.10
N PHE A 75 16.05 9.92 2.36
CA PHE A 75 16.61 10.62 3.52
C PHE A 75 17.53 9.76 4.41
N GLY A 76 17.91 8.53 4.00
CA GLY A 76 18.57 7.60 4.93
C GLY A 76 19.51 6.57 4.31
N LEU A 77 20.55 7.02 3.60
CA LEU A 77 21.93 6.53 3.72
C LEU A 77 22.78 7.52 2.92
N GLY A 78 23.86 8.03 3.51
CA GLY A 78 24.78 8.94 2.82
C GLY A 78 25.17 8.36 1.47
N ASP A 79 25.05 9.19 0.44
CA ASP A 79 25.65 8.95 -0.87
C ASP A 79 27.17 9.05 -0.69
N THR A 80 27.81 8.01 -0.14
CA THR A 80 29.27 7.88 -0.22
C THR A 80 29.58 7.27 -1.58
N ARG A 81 29.40 8.08 -2.62
CA ARG A 81 30.12 7.90 -3.88
C ARG A 81 31.35 8.79 -3.82
N GLU A 82 32.45 8.23 -3.32
CA GLU A 82 33.78 8.74 -3.62
C GLU A 82 34.48 7.70 -4.50
N THR A 83 34.68 8.06 -5.76
CA THR A 83 35.74 7.56 -6.65
C THR A 83 36.93 8.49 -6.58
#